data_AF-A0A0Q8JSW0-F1
#
_entry.id   AF-A0A0Q8JSW0-F1
#
_cell.length_a   1.000
_cell.length_b   1.000
_cell.length_c   1.000
_cell.angle_alpha   90.00
_cell.angle_beta   90.00
_cell.angle_gamma   90.00
#
_symmetry.space_group_name_H-M   'P 1'
#
loop_
_entity.id
_entity.type
_entity.pdbx_description
1 polymer ?
#
loop_
_entity_poly.entity_id
_entity_poly.type
_entity_poly.pdbx_seq_one_letter_code
_entity_poly.pdbx_strand_id
1 'polypeptide(L)'
;MWIGAAYASGIFAMMIALDSDASRNHNPYLKLALLSLCIGGLALCLRAIYRIDHSRANDPRKALRAALAQNELRGTSSLSLGLAVGTPLMAVLISTIAYSRWHAADYPVALFMTVCAVLLGTGWIWLLRNRLQPRELRIDATGIHSPDFGLIDWSDVVGLRRYYVRQFGGEIEALQVCVRDPARYFGRLPVWMQRASGQNATTTRRHAPLVVMLSGYGLAADSAYVSALALRRRIAGAFVEDWEPAISDTEIDGYLAAHAPVAAARALPAAAALGATFPQRLQAQQNAGAALSTSQARLQIRNRARQRRWHEGAWRRGIIGVLGVVAYVLVMGWLDGLFD
;
A
#
# COMPACT_ATOMS: atom_id res chain seq x y z
N MET A 1 12.21 2.75 -6.60
CA MET A 1 12.48 2.05 -7.88
C MET A 1 11.73 2.71 -9.04
N TRP A 2 10.44 3.04 -8.90
CA TRP A 2 9.65 3.77 -9.90
C TRP A 2 10.24 5.10 -10.39
N ILE A 3 10.93 5.86 -9.52
CA ILE A 3 11.59 7.11 -9.90
C ILE A 3 12.73 6.84 -10.91
N GLY A 4 13.51 5.78 -10.71
CA GLY A 4 14.59 5.41 -11.63
C GLY A 4 14.08 4.92 -12.98
N ALA A 5 12.94 4.20 -13.01
CA ALA A 5 12.30 3.77 -14.25
C ALA A 5 11.67 4.95 -15.01
N ALA A 6 11.04 5.90 -14.31
CA ALA A 6 10.53 7.13 -14.92
C ALA A 6 11.67 7.99 -15.49
N TYR A 7 12.78 8.11 -14.75
CA TYR A 7 13.99 8.82 -15.18
C TYR A 7 14.64 8.16 -16.39
N ALA A 8 14.79 6.84 -16.37
CA ALA A 8 15.31 6.07 -17.50
C ALA A 8 14.39 6.16 -18.72
N SER A 9 13.06 6.13 -18.55
CA SER A 9 12.11 6.29 -19.65
C SER A 9 12.15 7.70 -20.25
N GLY A 10 12.35 8.74 -19.41
CA GLY A 10 12.52 10.12 -19.86
C GLY A 10 13.81 10.30 -20.65
N ILE A 11 14.93 9.72 -20.18
CA ILE A 11 16.22 9.72 -20.89
C ILE A 11 16.13 8.94 -22.21
N PHE A 12 15.45 7.79 -22.21
CA PHE A 12 15.31 6.96 -23.41
C PHE A 12 14.41 7.63 -24.46
N ALA A 13 13.30 8.24 -24.03
CA ALA A 13 12.48 9.08 -24.91
C ALA A 13 13.28 10.27 -25.44
N MET A 14 14.10 10.91 -24.60
CA MET A 14 14.98 12.01 -24.99
C MET A 14 16.04 11.58 -26.02
N MET A 15 16.64 10.40 -25.90
CA MET A 15 17.57 9.86 -26.90
C MET A 15 16.88 9.58 -28.25
N ILE A 16 15.64 9.07 -28.23
CA ILE A 16 14.85 8.84 -29.44
C ILE A 16 14.43 10.17 -30.10
N ALA A 17 14.18 11.22 -29.31
CA ALA A 17 13.95 12.57 -29.82
C ALA A 17 15.17 13.09 -30.60
N LEU A 18 16.35 12.93 -30.01
CA LEU A 18 17.62 13.39 -30.58
C LEU A 18 17.97 12.65 -31.88
N ASP A 19 17.69 11.35 -31.96
CA ASP A 19 17.95 10.55 -33.17
C ASP A 19 16.99 10.92 -34.32
N SER A 20 15.78 11.39 -33.99
CA SER A 20 14.78 11.78 -34.99
C SER A 20 15.11 13.08 -35.74
N ASP A 21 15.85 14.00 -35.12
CA ASP A 21 16.28 15.27 -35.75
C ASP A 21 17.43 15.07 -36.76
N ALA A 22 18.14 13.93 -36.74
CA ALA A 22 19.15 13.60 -37.73
C ALA A 22 18.55 13.18 -39.10
N SER A 23 17.25 12.87 -39.15
CA SER A 23 16.55 12.47 -40.37
C SER A 23 15.77 13.65 -40.98
N ARG A 24 15.98 13.94 -42.27
CA ARG A 24 15.38 15.10 -42.98
C ARG A 24 13.84 15.10 -43.08
N ASN A 25 13.14 14.08 -42.59
CA ASN A 25 11.68 14.01 -42.60
C ASN A 25 11.11 14.42 -41.24
N HIS A 26 10.90 15.72 -41.06
CA HIS A 26 10.30 16.32 -39.87
C HIS A 26 8.84 15.87 -39.70
N ASN A 27 8.59 14.95 -38.77
CA ASN A 27 7.23 14.61 -38.36
C ASN A 27 6.87 15.40 -37.08
N PRO A 28 6.07 16.48 -37.16
CA PRO A 28 5.77 17.36 -36.03
C PRO A 28 5.02 16.63 -34.89
N TYR A 29 4.33 15.54 -35.21
CA TYR A 29 3.62 14.71 -34.23
C TYR A 29 4.56 13.94 -33.30
N LEU A 30 5.78 13.62 -33.75
CA LEU A 30 6.79 12.96 -32.92
C LEU A 30 7.33 13.93 -31.85
N LYS A 31 7.64 15.18 -32.23
CA LYS A 31 8.10 16.22 -31.29
C LYS A 31 7.04 16.50 -30.23
N LEU A 32 5.76 16.59 -30.62
CA LEU A 32 4.65 16.76 -29.67
C LEU A 32 4.49 15.55 -28.72
N ALA A 33 4.63 14.32 -29.22
CA ALA A 33 4.58 13.13 -28.39
C ALA A 33 5.73 13.10 -27.37
N LEU A 34 6.94 13.49 -27.77
CA LEU A 34 8.10 13.56 -26.89
C LEU A 34 7.99 14.66 -25.83
N LEU A 35 7.51 15.85 -26.22
CA LEU A 35 7.20 16.94 -25.28
C LEU A 35 6.16 16.51 -24.25
N SER A 36 5.11 15.79 -24.67
CA SER A 36 4.10 15.25 -23.76
C SER A 36 4.69 14.21 -22.78
N LEU A 37 5.68 13.44 -23.23
CA LEU A 37 6.38 12.44 -22.42
C LEU A 37 7.30 13.11 -21.38
N CYS A 38 7.99 14.18 -21.76
CA CYS A 38 8.78 15.01 -20.85
C CYS A 38 7.90 15.70 -19.80
N ILE A 39 6.77 16.29 -20.19
CA ILE A 39 5.81 16.91 -19.26
C ILE A 39 5.21 15.86 -18.33
N GLY A 40 4.87 14.67 -18.84
CA GLY A 40 4.39 13.55 -18.03
C GLY A 40 5.42 13.05 -17.01
N GLY A 41 6.70 12.98 -17.41
CA GLY A 41 7.82 12.65 -16.53
C GLY A 41 8.01 13.70 -15.43
N LEU A 42 7.94 14.99 -15.78
CA LEU A 42 8.08 16.10 -14.84
C LEU A 42 6.90 16.15 -13.85
N ALA A 43 5.67 15.89 -14.31
CA ALA A 43 4.49 15.76 -13.45
C ALA A 43 4.61 14.57 -12.49
N LEU A 44 5.16 13.43 -12.94
CA LEU A 44 5.46 12.28 -12.08
C LEU A 44 6.53 12.59 -11.02
N CYS A 45 7.57 13.33 -11.38
CA CYS A 45 8.61 13.79 -10.46
C CYS A 45 8.07 14.77 -9.42
N LEU A 46 7.31 15.79 -9.84
CA LEU A 46 6.64 16.73 -8.95
C LEU A 46 5.64 16.01 -8.03
N ARG A 47 4.91 15.03 -8.55
CA ARG A 47 4.02 14.18 -7.74
C ARG A 47 4.78 13.33 -6.73
N ALA A 48 5.94 12.80 -7.07
CA ALA A 48 6.78 12.05 -6.14
C ALA A 48 7.29 12.97 -5.01
N ILE A 49 7.72 14.19 -5.34
CA ILE A 49 8.12 15.22 -4.38
C ILE A 49 6.95 15.62 -3.49
N TYR A 50 5.78 15.90 -4.08
CA TYR A 50 4.56 16.22 -3.35
C TYR A 50 4.14 15.08 -2.43
N ARG A 51 4.22 13.82 -2.87
CA ARG A 51 3.90 12.65 -2.03
C ARG A 51 4.85 12.51 -0.85
N ILE A 52 6.14 12.80 -1.05
CA ILE A 52 7.14 12.82 0.03
C ILE A 52 6.80 13.94 1.04
N ASP A 53 6.35 15.10 0.57
CA ASP A 53 6.00 16.22 1.44
C ASP A 53 4.63 16.03 2.15
N HIS A 54 3.65 15.46 1.45
CA HIS A 54 2.36 15.05 2.05
C HIS A 54 2.53 13.91 3.06
N SER A 55 3.51 13.03 2.88
CA SER A 55 3.86 12.03 3.88
C SER A 55 4.47 12.62 5.16
N ARG A 56 4.97 13.87 5.13
CA ARG A 56 5.36 14.63 6.34
C ARG A 56 4.17 15.29 7.03
N ALA A 57 3.12 15.66 6.29
CA ALA A 57 1.96 16.38 6.83
C ALA A 57 0.93 15.48 7.54
N ASN A 58 0.78 14.24 7.09
CA ASN A 58 -0.07 13.26 7.76
C ASN A 58 0.69 12.60 8.92
N ASP A 59 0.66 13.21 10.11
CA ASP A 59 1.12 12.56 11.33
C ASP A 59 0.28 11.28 11.54
N PRO A 60 0.82 10.06 11.36
CA PRO A 60 0.07 8.82 11.53
C PRO A 60 -0.47 8.69 12.97
N ARG A 61 0.10 9.44 13.91
CA ARG A 61 -0.36 9.53 15.29
C ARG A 61 -1.67 10.29 15.44
N LYS A 62 -2.02 11.20 14.53
CA LYS A 62 -3.30 11.92 14.57
C LYS A 62 -4.45 10.99 14.15
N ALA A 63 -4.24 10.23 13.08
CA ALA A 63 -5.17 9.19 12.64
C ALA A 63 -5.32 8.08 13.69
N LEU A 64 -4.20 7.62 14.29
CA LEU A 64 -4.24 6.64 15.38
C LEU A 64 -4.95 7.17 16.63
N ARG A 65 -4.70 8.43 17.04
CA ARG A 65 -5.38 9.04 18.19
C ARG A 65 -6.87 9.18 17.96
N ALA A 66 -7.29 9.60 16.77
CA ALA A 66 -8.71 9.65 16.39
C ALA A 66 -9.34 8.25 16.40
N ALA A 67 -8.65 7.25 15.83
CA ALA A 67 -9.14 5.88 15.77
C ALA A 67 -9.27 5.23 17.16
N LEU A 68 -8.32 5.47 18.06
CA LEU A 68 -8.40 5.01 19.45
C LEU A 68 -9.49 5.75 20.25
N ALA A 69 -9.73 7.03 19.97
CA ALA A 69 -10.80 7.80 20.60
C ALA A 69 -12.20 7.33 20.15
N GLN A 70 -12.36 6.97 18.88
CA GLN A 70 -13.63 6.53 18.29
C GLN A 70 -13.82 5.01 18.34
N ASN A 71 -12.82 4.25 18.80
CA ASN A 71 -12.77 2.78 18.75
C ASN A 71 -13.01 2.19 17.34
N GLU A 72 -12.71 2.97 16.31
CA GLU A 72 -12.93 2.60 14.91
C GLU A 72 -11.77 3.12 14.06
N LEU A 73 -11.22 2.27 13.19
CA LEU A 73 -10.31 2.67 12.14
C LEU A 73 -10.96 2.41 10.79
N ARG A 74 -11.21 3.47 10.02
CA ARG A 74 -11.84 3.40 8.70
C ARG A 74 -10.88 3.88 7.63
N GLY A 75 -10.75 3.09 6.58
CA GLY A 75 -10.02 3.43 5.36
C GLY A 75 -10.94 3.27 4.16
N THR A 76 -11.06 4.32 3.35
CA THR A 76 -11.78 4.28 2.08
C THR A 76 -10.80 4.01 0.96
N SER A 77 -11.13 3.10 0.03
CA SER A 77 -10.25 2.88 -1.10
C SER A 77 -10.24 4.11 -2.02
N SER A 78 -9.15 4.86 -2.02
CA SER A 78 -8.95 5.95 -2.97
C SER A 78 -8.18 5.40 -4.17
N LEU A 79 -8.75 5.54 -5.37
CA LEU A 79 -8.05 5.19 -6.59
C LEU A 79 -6.85 6.13 -6.71
N SER A 80 -5.64 5.57 -6.74
CA SER A 80 -4.45 6.43 -6.82
C SER A 80 -4.56 7.29 -8.08
N LEU A 81 -4.45 8.60 -7.96
CA LEU A 81 -4.62 9.52 -9.09
C LEU A 81 -3.62 9.24 -10.24
N GLY A 82 -2.52 8.53 -9.95
CA GLY A 82 -1.60 8.01 -10.96
C GLY A 82 -2.19 6.86 -11.79
N LEU A 83 -2.93 5.94 -11.20
CA LEU A 83 -3.77 5.00 -11.94
C LEU A 83 -4.90 5.80 -12.62
N ALA A 84 -5.63 6.61 -11.83
CA ALA A 84 -6.46 7.78 -12.20
C ALA A 84 -6.36 8.25 -13.65
N VAL A 85 -5.18 8.80 -13.91
CA VAL A 85 -4.88 9.63 -15.07
C VAL A 85 -3.79 8.99 -15.91
N GLY A 86 -2.87 8.26 -15.30
CA GLY A 86 -1.72 7.66 -16.00
C GLY A 86 -2.12 6.52 -16.92
N THR A 87 -3.08 5.67 -16.54
CA THR A 87 -3.55 4.59 -17.41
C THR A 87 -4.26 5.09 -18.68
N PRO A 88 -5.22 6.03 -18.62
CA PRO A 88 -5.81 6.57 -19.85
C PRO A 88 -4.80 7.35 -20.69
N LEU A 89 -3.88 8.10 -20.06
CA LEU A 89 -2.84 8.82 -20.80
C LEU A 89 -1.87 7.88 -21.53
N MET A 90 -1.50 6.76 -20.91
CA MET A 90 -0.72 5.71 -21.58
C MET A 90 -1.47 5.05 -22.73
N ALA A 91 -2.78 4.80 -22.58
CA ALA A 91 -3.59 4.26 -23.66
C ALA A 91 -3.65 5.21 -24.86
N VAL A 92 -3.79 6.52 -24.62
CA VAL A 92 -3.71 7.55 -25.66
C VAL A 92 -2.34 7.56 -26.33
N LEU A 93 -1.25 7.54 -25.56
CA LEU A 93 0.11 7.51 -26.09
C LEU A 93 0.34 6.29 -27.01
N ILE A 94 -0.06 5.10 -26.58
CA ILE A 94 0.05 3.87 -27.38
C ILE A 94 -0.81 3.96 -28.64
N SER A 95 -2.01 4.55 -28.55
CA SER A 95 -2.89 4.76 -29.71
C SER A 95 -2.26 5.71 -30.74
N THR A 96 -1.59 6.77 -30.29
CA THR A 96 -0.87 7.70 -31.18
C THR A 96 0.30 7.01 -31.89
N ILE A 97 1.04 6.14 -31.18
CA ILE A 97 2.11 5.33 -31.79
C ILE A 97 1.54 4.32 -32.79
N ALA A 98 0.40 3.69 -32.47
CA ALA A 98 -0.29 2.79 -33.39
C ALA A 98 -0.69 3.50 -34.69
N TYR A 99 -1.24 4.71 -34.58
CA TYR A 99 -1.63 5.55 -35.72
C TYR A 99 -0.44 5.95 -36.59
N SER A 100 0.69 6.35 -36.00
CA SER A 100 1.88 6.71 -36.79
C SER A 100 2.46 5.51 -37.54
N ARG A 101 2.46 4.32 -36.93
CA ARG A 101 2.89 3.06 -37.56
C ARG A 101 1.95 2.61 -38.67
N TRP A 102 0.65 2.83 -38.50
CA TRP A 102 -0.35 2.60 -39.53
C TRP A 102 -0.06 3.42 -40.79
N HIS A 103 0.24 4.71 -40.64
CA HIS A 103 0.61 5.59 -41.77
C HIS A 103 1.96 5.25 -42.41
N ALA A 104 2.88 4.66 -41.65
CA ALA A 104 4.13 4.14 -42.17
C ALA A 104 4.00 2.77 -42.86
N ALA A 105 2.78 2.27 -43.06
CA ALA A 105 2.47 0.95 -43.61
C ALA A 105 3.05 -0.25 -42.82
N ASP A 106 3.37 -0.04 -41.54
CA ASP A 106 3.86 -1.07 -40.61
C ASP A 106 2.68 -1.65 -39.80
N TYR A 107 1.80 -2.35 -40.52
CA TYR A 107 0.55 -2.89 -39.99
C TYR A 107 0.70 -3.86 -38.80
N PRO A 108 1.69 -4.77 -38.76
CA PRO A 108 1.84 -5.70 -37.64
C PRO A 108 2.06 -4.97 -36.31
N VAL A 109 2.93 -3.95 -36.31
CA VAL A 109 3.22 -3.16 -35.11
C VAL A 109 2.03 -2.28 -34.74
N ALA A 110 1.38 -1.67 -35.73
CA ALA A 110 0.18 -0.85 -35.50
C ALA A 110 -0.95 -1.67 -34.86
N LEU A 111 -1.17 -2.90 -35.32
CA LEU A 111 -2.21 -3.79 -34.79
C LEU A 111 -1.87 -4.24 -33.37
N PHE A 112 -0.62 -4.62 -33.09
CA PHE A 112 -0.17 -4.97 -31.74
C PHE A 112 -0.40 -3.82 -30.74
N MET A 113 0.01 -2.60 -31.11
CA MET A 113 -0.16 -1.42 -30.25
C MET A 113 -1.64 -1.08 -30.03
N THR A 114 -2.47 -1.22 -31.07
CA THR A 114 -3.92 -1.03 -30.96
C THR A 114 -4.53 -2.01 -29.97
N VAL A 115 -4.16 -3.30 -30.04
CA VAL A 115 -4.61 -4.32 -29.08
C VAL A 115 -4.18 -3.95 -27.65
N CYS A 116 -2.94 -3.53 -27.44
CA CYS A 116 -2.47 -3.07 -26.12
C CYS A 116 -3.26 -1.87 -25.59
N ALA A 117 -3.55 -0.88 -26.43
CA ALA A 117 -4.36 0.28 -26.06
C ALA A 117 -5.79 -0.11 -25.67
N VAL A 118 -6.41 -1.02 -26.44
CA VAL A 118 -7.75 -1.55 -26.15
C VAL A 118 -7.76 -2.33 -24.83
N LEU A 119 -6.76 -3.19 -24.58
CA LEU A 119 -6.64 -3.93 -23.32
C LEU A 119 -6.44 -3.00 -22.11
N LEU A 120 -5.65 -1.94 -22.26
CA LEU A 120 -5.47 -0.94 -21.20
C LEU A 120 -6.75 -0.14 -20.95
N GLY A 121 -7.43 0.30 -22.01
CA GLY A 121 -8.69 1.05 -21.90
C GLY A 121 -9.82 0.22 -21.30
N THR A 122 -9.99 -1.02 -21.75
CA THR A 122 -10.98 -1.95 -21.18
C THR A 122 -10.65 -2.33 -19.74
N GLY A 123 -9.39 -2.62 -19.43
CA GLY A 123 -8.93 -2.87 -18.06
C GLY A 123 -9.13 -1.66 -17.15
N TRP A 124 -8.95 -0.45 -17.68
CA TRP A 124 -9.19 0.81 -16.97
C TRP A 124 -10.67 1.02 -16.66
N ILE A 125 -11.56 0.83 -17.63
CA ILE A 125 -13.02 0.93 -17.46
C ILE A 125 -13.50 -0.13 -16.46
N TRP A 126 -13.00 -1.36 -16.56
CA TRP A 126 -13.29 -2.43 -15.61
C TRP A 126 -12.82 -2.09 -14.19
N LEU A 127 -11.61 -1.53 -14.06
CA LEU A 127 -11.07 -1.06 -12.79
C LEU A 127 -11.95 0.04 -12.19
N LEU A 128 -12.31 1.06 -12.98
CA LEU A 128 -13.24 2.12 -12.56
C LEU A 128 -14.56 1.52 -12.09
N ARG A 129 -15.20 0.66 -12.89
CA ARG A 129 -16.48 0.04 -12.54
C ARG A 129 -16.42 -0.76 -11.23
N ASN A 130 -15.33 -1.46 -10.98
CA ASN A 130 -15.16 -2.29 -9.78
C ASN A 130 -14.64 -1.53 -8.55
N ARG A 131 -14.03 -0.35 -8.75
CA ARG A 131 -13.45 0.49 -7.68
C ARG A 131 -14.29 1.72 -7.35
N LEU A 132 -15.27 2.09 -8.18
CA LEU A 132 -16.24 3.15 -7.90
C LEU A 132 -17.31 2.71 -6.89
N GLN A 133 -17.45 1.41 -6.62
CA GLN A 133 -18.20 0.99 -5.44
C GLN A 133 -17.40 1.37 -4.19
N PRO A 134 -18.01 2.05 -3.20
CA PRO A 134 -17.34 2.45 -1.97
C PRO A 134 -16.87 1.20 -1.23
N ARG A 135 -15.60 0.84 -1.45
CA ARG A 135 -14.92 -0.24 -0.74
C ARG A 135 -14.29 0.38 0.50
N GLU A 136 -14.84 0.02 1.63
CA GLU A 136 -14.38 0.52 2.91
C GLU A 136 -13.83 -0.63 3.72
N LEU A 137 -12.61 -0.42 4.23
CA LEU A 137 -12.02 -1.28 5.23
C LEU A 137 -12.28 -0.63 6.58
N ARG A 138 -13.04 -1.31 7.44
CA ARG A 138 -13.34 -0.83 8.79
C ARG A 138 -12.86 -1.83 9.83
N ILE A 139 -12.18 -1.36 10.86
CA ILE A 139 -11.79 -2.12 12.03
C ILE A 139 -12.50 -1.51 13.22
N ASP A 140 -13.46 -2.23 13.81
CA ASP A 140 -14.33 -1.72 14.86
C ASP A 140 -14.48 -2.74 16.01
N ALA A 141 -15.37 -2.47 16.95
CA ALA A 141 -15.63 -3.37 18.08
C ALA A 141 -16.22 -4.74 17.68
N THR A 142 -16.83 -4.85 16.50
CA THR A 142 -17.42 -6.11 16.00
C THR A 142 -16.39 -6.98 15.27
N GLY A 143 -15.41 -6.37 14.61
CA GLY A 143 -14.40 -7.11 13.87
C GLY A 143 -13.68 -6.29 12.82
N ILE A 144 -13.14 -6.98 11.83
CA ILE A 144 -12.53 -6.37 10.64
C ILE A 144 -13.49 -6.57 9.47
N HIS A 145 -14.12 -5.49 9.03
CA HIS A 145 -14.95 -5.44 7.82
C HIS A 145 -14.05 -5.21 6.62
N SER A 146 -13.70 -6.28 5.91
CA SER A 146 -12.95 -6.20 4.66
C SER A 146 -13.89 -6.42 3.47
N PRO A 147 -13.79 -5.64 2.39
CA PRO A 147 -14.56 -5.90 1.16
C PRO A 147 -14.27 -7.27 0.54
N ASP A 148 -13.06 -7.82 0.75
CA ASP A 148 -12.62 -9.06 0.13
C ASP A 148 -12.98 -10.30 0.95
N PHE A 149 -13.03 -10.18 2.29
CA PHE A 149 -13.30 -11.29 3.22
C PHE A 149 -14.66 -11.18 3.94
N GLY A 150 -15.33 -10.03 3.83
CA GLY A 150 -16.47 -9.64 4.67
C GLY A 150 -16.06 -9.32 6.11
N LEU A 151 -17.00 -9.46 7.04
CA LEU A 151 -16.74 -9.33 8.48
C LEU A 151 -15.94 -10.52 8.99
N ILE A 152 -14.73 -10.25 9.51
CA ILE A 152 -13.91 -11.16 10.31
C ILE A 152 -14.16 -10.84 11.78
N ASP A 153 -14.87 -11.74 12.47
CA ASP A 153 -15.20 -11.57 13.89
C ASP A 153 -13.94 -11.68 14.75
N TRP A 154 -13.82 -10.84 15.78
CA TRP A 154 -12.75 -10.95 16.76
C TRP A 154 -12.71 -12.31 17.47
N SER A 155 -13.86 -12.99 17.62
CA SER A 155 -13.89 -14.37 18.17
C SER A 155 -13.11 -15.36 17.31
N ASP A 156 -13.09 -15.13 15.99
CA ASP A 156 -12.45 -16.01 15.02
C ASP A 156 -10.96 -15.68 14.88
N VAL A 157 -10.53 -14.49 15.32
CA VAL A 157 -9.14 -14.04 15.27
C VAL A 157 -8.32 -14.69 16.39
N VAL A 158 -7.36 -15.51 15.97
CA VAL A 158 -6.42 -16.24 16.84
C VAL A 158 -5.12 -15.49 17.03
N GLY A 159 -4.67 -14.77 16.01
CA GLY A 159 -3.39 -14.06 15.99
C GLY A 159 -3.40 -12.87 15.04
N LEU A 160 -2.57 -11.87 15.32
CA LEU A 160 -2.42 -10.68 14.48
C LEU A 160 -0.94 -10.42 14.23
N ARG A 161 -0.59 -10.02 13.01
CA ARG A 161 0.78 -9.67 12.64
C ARG A 161 0.81 -8.54 11.63
N ARG A 162 1.82 -7.67 11.76
CA ARG A 162 2.18 -6.67 10.76
C ARG A 162 2.87 -7.35 9.59
N TYR A 163 2.36 -7.12 8.38
CA TYR A 163 2.90 -7.74 7.19
C TYR A 163 3.28 -6.69 6.15
N TYR A 164 4.50 -6.80 5.64
CA TYR A 164 5.04 -5.91 4.62
C TYR A 164 5.50 -6.77 3.46
N VAL A 165 4.89 -6.57 2.29
CA VAL A 165 5.31 -7.23 1.05
C VAL A 165 6.05 -6.22 0.22
N ARG A 166 7.28 -6.54 -0.19
CA ARG A 166 7.96 -5.75 -1.21
C ARG A 166 7.50 -6.26 -2.58
N GLN A 167 6.60 -5.52 -3.23
CA GLN A 167 6.11 -5.86 -4.57
C GLN A 167 6.28 -4.67 -5.51
N PHE A 168 6.72 -4.93 -6.74
CA PHE A 168 6.97 -3.91 -7.76
C PHE A 168 7.84 -2.74 -7.25
N GLY A 169 8.85 -3.01 -6.42
CA GLY A 169 9.76 -1.97 -5.89
C GLY A 169 9.10 -0.95 -4.94
N GLY A 170 7.90 -1.25 -4.42
CA GLY A 170 7.25 -0.55 -3.31
C GLY A 170 6.98 -1.50 -2.14
N GLU A 171 6.76 -0.95 -0.95
CA GLU A 171 6.31 -1.69 0.23
C GLU A 171 4.78 -1.62 0.29
N ILE A 172 4.14 -2.79 0.21
CA ILE A 172 2.72 -2.98 0.38
C ILE A 172 2.50 -3.32 1.85
N GLU A 173 1.78 -2.42 2.53
CA GLU A 173 1.38 -2.59 3.91
C GLU A 173 0.10 -3.44 3.99
N ALA A 174 0.15 -4.47 4.82
CA ALA A 174 -0.94 -5.39 5.04
C ALA A 174 -1.03 -5.79 6.52
N LEU A 175 -2.23 -6.17 6.95
CA LEU A 175 -2.47 -6.81 8.23
C LEU A 175 -2.67 -8.30 7.99
N GLN A 176 -1.83 -9.13 8.60
CA GLN A 176 -1.99 -10.57 8.56
C GLN A 176 -2.77 -11.01 9.80
N VAL A 177 -3.91 -11.67 9.58
CA VAL A 177 -4.86 -12.07 10.61
C VAL A 177 -4.99 -13.59 10.56
N CYS A 178 -4.59 -14.27 11.62
CA CYS A 178 -4.79 -15.71 11.74
C CYS A 178 -6.21 -16.00 12.23
N VAL A 179 -6.95 -16.84 11.50
CA VAL A 179 -8.35 -17.17 11.81
C VAL A 179 -8.54 -18.68 12.03
N ARG A 180 -9.50 -19.03 12.92
CA ARG A 180 -9.84 -20.41 13.33
C ARG A 180 -10.71 -21.19 12.32
N ASP A 181 -11.35 -20.52 11.37
CA ASP A 181 -12.08 -21.16 10.27
C ASP A 181 -11.82 -20.41 8.97
N PRO A 182 -10.71 -20.70 8.29
CA PRO A 182 -10.34 -19.97 7.08
C PRO A 182 -11.25 -20.28 5.89
N ALA A 183 -11.91 -21.44 5.87
CA ALA A 183 -12.79 -21.84 4.77
C ALA A 183 -13.96 -20.87 4.60
N ARG A 184 -14.52 -20.39 5.72
CA ARG A 184 -15.58 -19.36 5.76
C ARG A 184 -15.20 -18.08 5.01
N TYR A 185 -13.93 -17.69 5.06
CA TYR A 185 -13.43 -16.45 4.48
C TYR A 185 -12.93 -16.64 3.04
N PHE A 186 -12.20 -17.72 2.77
CA PHE A 186 -11.71 -18.00 1.42
C PHE A 186 -12.80 -18.32 0.42
N GLY A 187 -13.93 -18.90 0.87
CA GLY A 187 -15.09 -19.15 0.00
C GLY A 187 -15.69 -17.89 -0.63
N ARG A 188 -15.41 -16.69 -0.08
CA ARG A 188 -15.88 -15.40 -0.61
C ARG A 188 -14.96 -14.79 -1.66
N LEU A 189 -13.70 -15.24 -1.73
CA LEU A 189 -12.76 -14.71 -2.70
C LEU A 189 -13.11 -15.19 -4.11
N PRO A 190 -12.88 -14.38 -5.16
CA PRO A 190 -12.94 -14.85 -6.53
C PRO A 190 -12.01 -16.05 -6.77
N VAL A 191 -12.44 -17.02 -7.59
CA VAL A 191 -11.69 -18.27 -7.86
C VAL A 191 -10.26 -18.01 -8.33
N TRP A 192 -10.03 -16.95 -9.11
CA TRP A 192 -8.70 -16.60 -9.58
C TRP A 192 -7.77 -16.15 -8.43
N MET A 193 -8.30 -15.46 -7.41
CA MET A 193 -7.54 -15.07 -6.22
C MET A 193 -7.22 -16.29 -5.36
N GLN A 194 -8.18 -17.19 -5.17
CA GLN A 194 -7.96 -18.45 -4.44
C GLN A 194 -6.82 -19.27 -5.08
N ARG A 195 -6.84 -19.39 -6.41
CA ARG A 195 -5.77 -20.06 -7.17
C ARG A 195 -4.42 -19.34 -7.07
N ALA A 196 -4.40 -18.01 -7.19
CA ALA A 196 -3.17 -17.22 -7.14
C ALA A 196 -2.52 -17.20 -5.75
N SER A 197 -3.32 -17.22 -4.68
CA SER A 197 -2.82 -17.31 -3.30
C SER A 197 -2.50 -18.73 -2.86
N GLY A 198 -2.95 -19.75 -3.62
CA GLY A 198 -2.90 -21.15 -3.21
C GLY A 198 -3.81 -21.47 -2.01
N GLN A 199 -4.72 -20.55 -1.67
CA GLN A 199 -5.65 -20.69 -0.54
C GLN A 199 -7.04 -20.95 -1.09
N ASN A 200 -7.51 -22.19 -0.93
CA ASN A 200 -8.83 -22.61 -1.38
C ASN A 200 -9.76 -22.81 -0.20
N ALA A 201 -11.08 -22.68 -0.42
CA ALA A 201 -12.09 -23.01 0.57
C ALA A 201 -12.03 -24.48 1.06
N THR A 202 -11.35 -25.36 0.31
CA THR A 202 -11.15 -26.78 0.64
C THR A 202 -9.89 -27.04 1.49
N THR A 203 -9.23 -26.00 2.00
CA THR A 203 -8.08 -26.16 2.90
C THR A 203 -8.49 -26.92 4.17
N THR A 204 -7.76 -27.98 4.50
CA THR A 204 -7.97 -28.80 5.71
C THR A 204 -7.32 -28.22 6.98
N ARG A 205 -6.62 -27.08 6.86
CA ARG A 205 -6.04 -26.39 8.02
C ARG A 205 -7.13 -25.80 8.89
N ARG A 206 -6.97 -25.98 10.20
CA ARG A 206 -7.85 -25.35 11.18
C ARG A 206 -7.53 -23.87 11.31
N HIS A 207 -6.25 -23.51 11.23
CA HIS A 207 -5.83 -22.12 11.30
C HIS A 207 -5.15 -21.69 10.01
N ALA A 208 -5.49 -20.52 9.49
CA ALA A 208 -4.76 -19.95 8.36
C ALA A 208 -4.68 -18.42 8.40
N PRO A 209 -3.62 -17.85 7.81
CA PRO A 209 -3.50 -16.41 7.69
C PRO A 209 -4.34 -15.83 6.56
N LEU A 210 -5.15 -14.85 6.90
CA LEU A 210 -5.75 -13.90 5.97
C LEU A 210 -4.85 -12.67 5.84
N VAL A 211 -4.61 -12.23 4.62
CA VAL A 211 -3.84 -11.01 4.34
C VAL A 211 -4.79 -9.90 3.93
N VAL A 212 -5.01 -8.94 4.82
CA VAL A 212 -5.84 -7.76 4.59
C VAL A 212 -4.94 -6.64 4.07
N MET A 213 -5.10 -6.27 2.80
CA MET A 213 -4.32 -5.20 2.18
C MET A 213 -4.75 -3.84 2.74
N LEU A 214 -3.82 -3.06 3.29
CA LEU A 214 -4.11 -1.76 3.91
C LEU A 214 -3.77 -0.58 3.01
N SER A 215 -2.72 -0.73 2.20
CA SER A 215 -2.20 0.31 1.32
C SER A 215 -3.24 0.86 0.34
N GLY A 216 -4.16 0.01 -0.14
CA GLY A 216 -5.27 0.40 -1.01
C GLY A 216 -6.33 1.27 -0.34
N TYR A 217 -6.37 1.30 1.00
CA TYR A 217 -7.34 2.03 1.81
C TYR A 217 -6.71 3.20 2.58
N GLY A 218 -5.42 3.50 2.32
CA GLY A 218 -4.70 4.59 2.97
C GLY A 218 -4.42 4.37 4.46
N LEU A 219 -4.52 3.13 4.94
CA LEU A 219 -4.24 2.78 6.34
C LEU A 219 -2.79 2.32 6.51
N ALA A 220 -2.13 2.81 7.56
CA ALA A 220 -0.79 2.37 7.91
C ALA A 220 -0.83 1.06 8.71
N ALA A 221 0.04 0.11 8.38
CA ALA A 221 0.14 -1.21 9.04
C ALA A 221 0.31 -1.12 10.55
N ASP A 222 1.12 -0.19 11.04
CA ASP A 222 1.30 0.00 12.48
C ASP A 222 0.01 0.49 13.16
N SER A 223 -0.68 1.46 12.55
CA SER A 223 -1.93 1.98 13.12
C SER A 223 -3.04 0.93 13.13
N ALA A 224 -3.18 0.17 12.03
CA ALA A 224 -4.14 -0.91 11.92
C ALA A 224 -3.85 -2.03 12.92
N TYR A 225 -2.59 -2.44 13.05
CA TYR A 225 -2.19 -3.48 14.01
C TYR A 225 -2.45 -3.06 15.45
N VAL A 226 -2.04 -1.84 15.85
CA VAL A 226 -2.25 -1.36 17.22
C VAL A 226 -3.73 -1.26 17.56
N SER A 227 -4.54 -0.70 16.66
CA SER A 227 -5.99 -0.62 16.86
C SER A 227 -6.64 -2.00 16.90
N ALA A 228 -6.31 -2.89 15.96
CA ALA A 228 -6.83 -4.26 15.93
C ALA A 228 -6.45 -5.05 17.19
N LEU A 229 -5.20 -4.95 17.65
CA LEU A 229 -4.72 -5.60 18.86
C LEU A 229 -5.46 -5.06 20.10
N ALA A 230 -5.64 -3.74 20.19
CA ALA A 230 -6.35 -3.10 21.30
C ALA A 230 -7.83 -3.53 21.35
N LEU A 231 -8.49 -3.64 20.21
CA LEU A 231 -9.88 -4.10 20.11
C LEU A 231 -10.00 -5.60 20.40
N ARG A 232 -9.12 -6.43 19.82
CA ARG A 232 -9.12 -7.89 20.04
C ARG A 232 -8.92 -8.26 21.50
N ARG A 233 -8.07 -7.52 22.23
CA ARG A 233 -7.83 -7.73 23.66
C ARG A 233 -9.04 -7.44 24.55
N ARG A 234 -10.07 -6.73 24.06
CA ARG A 234 -11.32 -6.50 24.79
C ARG A 234 -12.27 -7.68 24.74
N ILE A 235 -12.08 -8.59 23.78
CA ILE A 235 -12.92 -9.76 23.60
C ILE A 235 -12.44 -10.90 24.49
N ALA A 236 -13.38 -11.49 25.22
CA ALA A 236 -13.16 -12.64 26.07
C ALA A 236 -12.75 -13.85 25.21
N GLY A 237 -11.47 -14.22 25.26
CA GLY A 237 -10.98 -15.41 24.55
C GLY A 237 -9.46 -15.45 24.49
N ALA A 238 -8.90 -16.66 24.52
CA ALA A 238 -7.47 -16.85 24.32
C ALA A 238 -7.03 -16.31 22.95
N PHE A 239 -5.85 -15.73 22.91
CA PHE A 239 -5.29 -15.02 21.76
C PHE A 239 -3.78 -15.15 21.80
N VAL A 240 -3.16 -15.42 20.65
CA VAL A 240 -1.72 -15.58 20.50
C VAL A 240 -1.12 -14.23 20.08
N GLU A 241 -0.55 -13.48 21.02
CA GLU A 241 -0.09 -12.09 20.78
C GLU A 241 1.05 -11.99 19.75
N ASP A 242 2.00 -12.92 19.83
CA ASP A 242 3.17 -13.00 18.94
C ASP A 242 3.02 -14.13 17.93
N TRP A 243 1.82 -14.27 17.37
CA TRP A 243 1.54 -15.29 16.37
C TRP A 243 2.41 -15.10 15.12
N GLU A 244 3.00 -16.21 14.64
CA GLU A 244 3.72 -16.27 13.38
C GLU A 244 3.15 -17.35 12.45
N PRO A 245 3.21 -17.16 11.12
CA PRO A 245 2.73 -18.14 10.15
C PRO A 245 3.40 -19.52 10.20
N ALA A 246 4.59 -19.60 10.83
CA ALA A 246 5.34 -20.84 11.00
C ALA A 246 4.84 -21.71 12.16
N ILE A 247 4.03 -21.14 13.07
CA ILE A 247 3.47 -21.85 14.22
C ILE A 247 2.47 -22.91 13.71
N SER A 248 2.59 -24.13 14.22
CA SER A 248 1.73 -25.26 13.82
C SER A 248 0.32 -25.17 14.43
N ASP A 249 -0.67 -25.77 13.77
CA ASP A 249 -2.06 -25.81 14.28
C ASP A 249 -2.14 -26.43 15.69
N THR A 250 -1.33 -27.47 15.96
CA THR A 250 -1.28 -28.13 17.28
C THR A 250 -0.69 -27.24 18.37
N GLU A 251 0.29 -26.42 18.03
CA GLU A 251 0.91 -25.48 18.96
C GLU A 251 -0.05 -24.31 19.27
N ILE A 252 -0.76 -23.83 18.24
CA ILE A 252 -1.83 -22.84 18.40
C ILE A 252 -2.93 -23.40 19.31
N ASP A 253 -3.45 -24.59 19.03
CA ASP A 253 -4.51 -25.22 19.82
C ASP A 253 -4.06 -25.45 21.27
N GLY A 254 -2.82 -25.91 21.48
CA GLY A 254 -2.22 -26.07 22.80
C GLY A 254 -2.10 -24.75 23.58
N TYR A 255 -1.64 -23.69 22.92
CA TYR A 255 -1.55 -22.36 23.54
C TYR A 255 -2.93 -21.83 23.92
N LEU A 256 -3.89 -21.93 23.01
CA LEU A 256 -5.26 -21.46 23.25
C LEU A 256 -5.93 -22.23 24.38
N ALA A 257 -5.75 -23.55 24.47
CA ALA A 257 -6.30 -24.37 25.54
C ALA A 257 -5.68 -24.01 26.90
N ALA A 258 -4.36 -23.84 26.96
CA ALA A 258 -3.66 -23.48 28.19
C ALA A 258 -4.06 -22.09 28.72
N HIS A 259 -4.35 -21.14 27.82
CA HIS A 259 -4.64 -19.75 28.17
C HIS A 259 -6.14 -19.42 28.20
N ALA A 260 -7.01 -20.32 27.76
CA ALA A 260 -8.47 -20.19 27.86
C ALA A 260 -8.96 -19.87 29.29
N PRO A 261 -8.53 -20.56 30.37
CA PRO A 261 -9.00 -20.24 31.72
C PRO A 261 -8.54 -18.86 32.20
N VAL A 262 -7.32 -18.44 31.82
CA VAL A 262 -6.79 -17.10 32.15
C VAL A 262 -7.55 -16.02 31.38
N ALA A 263 -7.86 -16.25 30.10
CA ALA A 263 -8.64 -15.33 29.30
C ALA A 263 -10.10 -15.21 29.80
N ALA A 264 -10.71 -16.32 30.21
CA ALA A 264 -12.02 -16.33 30.86
C ALA A 264 -12.00 -15.55 32.19
N ALA A 265 -10.99 -15.77 33.03
CA ALA A 265 -10.81 -15.01 34.28
C ALA A 265 -10.57 -13.51 34.04
N ARG A 266 -9.90 -13.15 32.94
CA ARG A 266 -9.67 -11.75 32.54
C ARG A 266 -10.91 -11.08 31.94
N ALA A 267 -11.90 -11.87 31.52
CA ALA A 267 -13.24 -11.42 31.10
C ALA A 267 -14.23 -11.30 32.27
N LEU A 268 -13.84 -11.69 33.49
CA LEU A 268 -14.57 -11.48 34.74
C LEU A 268 -14.35 -10.12 35.47
N PRO A 269 -13.77 -9.03 34.91
CA PRO A 269 -13.29 -7.91 35.72
C PRO A 269 -14.39 -6.92 36.13
N ALA A 270 -15.66 -7.27 36.01
CA ALA A 270 -16.75 -6.51 36.66
C ALA A 270 -17.09 -7.05 38.06
N ALA A 271 -16.89 -8.36 38.32
CA ALA A 271 -17.27 -8.97 39.59
C ALA A 271 -16.10 -9.10 40.60
N ALA A 272 -14.88 -9.37 40.13
CA ALA A 272 -13.70 -9.53 41.01
C ALA A 272 -12.97 -8.21 41.35
N ALA A 273 -13.34 -7.10 40.69
CA ALA A 273 -12.87 -5.76 40.99
C ALA A 273 -13.45 -5.17 42.30
N LEU A 274 -14.09 -5.98 43.13
CA LEU A 274 -14.52 -5.61 44.49
C LEU A 274 -13.47 -5.95 45.57
N GLY A 275 -12.42 -6.73 45.25
CA GLY A 275 -11.44 -7.21 46.26
C GLY A 275 -10.04 -6.60 46.23
N ALA A 276 -9.57 -6.07 45.10
CA ALA A 276 -8.21 -5.50 45.01
C ALA A 276 -8.21 -4.02 45.40
N THR A 277 -7.36 -3.59 46.34
CA THR A 277 -7.28 -2.18 46.72
C THR A 277 -6.78 -1.32 45.53
N PHE A 278 -7.35 -0.13 45.38
CA PHE A 278 -7.03 0.84 44.32
C PHE A 278 -5.51 1.07 44.07
N PRO A 279 -4.62 1.10 45.09
CA PRO A 279 -3.20 1.33 44.87
C PRO A 279 -2.51 0.19 44.10
N GLN A 280 -2.90 -1.06 44.34
CA GLN A 280 -2.32 -2.22 43.66
C GLN A 280 -2.66 -2.25 42.16
N ARG A 281 -3.87 -1.81 41.79
CA ARG A 281 -4.28 -1.69 40.39
C ARG A 281 -3.53 -0.56 39.68
N LEU A 282 -3.35 0.56 40.36
CA LEU A 282 -2.62 1.72 39.84
C LEU A 282 -1.14 1.34 39.59
N GLN A 283 -0.52 0.63 40.53
CA GLN A 283 0.89 0.26 40.43
C GLN A 283 1.15 -0.80 39.36
N ALA A 284 0.23 -1.77 39.18
CA ALA A 284 0.31 -2.73 38.08
C ALA A 284 0.18 -2.04 36.70
N GLN A 285 -0.70 -1.03 36.58
CA GLN A 285 -0.81 -0.23 35.35
C GLN A 285 0.42 0.64 35.09
N GLN A 286 0.98 1.26 36.14
CA GLN A 286 2.19 2.08 36.02
C GLN A 286 3.41 1.25 35.58
N ASN A 287 3.57 0.04 36.13
CA ASN A 287 4.67 -0.86 35.78
C ASN A 287 4.54 -1.39 34.34
N ALA A 288 3.33 -1.73 33.89
CA ALA A 288 3.08 -2.14 32.50
C ALA A 288 3.34 -0.99 31.51
N GLY A 289 2.96 0.25 31.87
CA GLY A 289 3.23 1.45 31.06
C GLY A 289 4.72 1.79 30.96
N ALA A 290 5.49 1.58 32.03
CA ALA A 290 6.93 1.84 32.07
C ALA A 290 7.76 0.84 31.24
N ALA A 291 7.35 -0.43 31.18
CA ALA A 291 8.03 -1.45 30.37
C ALA A 291 7.80 -1.24 28.86
N LEU A 292 6.60 -0.76 28.46
CA LEU A 292 6.27 -0.46 27.06
C LEU A 292 6.96 0.82 26.56
N SER A 293 7.14 1.83 27.41
CA SER A 293 7.74 3.11 27.01
C SER A 293 9.24 3.00 26.71
N THR A 294 9.97 2.19 27.47
CA THR A 294 11.44 2.05 27.34
C THR A 294 11.86 1.23 26.12
N SER A 295 11.13 0.17 25.78
CA SER A 295 11.36 -0.63 24.57
C SER A 295 10.97 0.14 23.29
N GLN A 296 9.85 0.87 23.32
CA GLN A 296 9.42 1.71 22.19
C GLN A 296 10.34 2.91 21.96
N ALA A 297 10.89 3.52 23.02
CA ALA A 297 11.82 4.64 22.89
C ALA A 297 13.11 4.26 22.15
N ARG A 298 13.67 3.07 22.45
CA ARG A 298 14.90 2.57 21.79
C ARG A 298 14.69 2.27 20.30
N LEU A 299 13.54 1.71 19.93
CA LEU A 299 13.18 1.46 18.53
C LEU A 299 12.92 2.78 17.78
N GLN A 300 12.29 3.77 18.43
CA GLN A 300 12.07 5.09 17.83
C GLN A 300 13.37 5.85 17.55
N ILE A 301 14.38 5.75 18.43
CA ILE A 301 15.68 6.39 18.22
C ILE A 301 16.41 5.75 17.02
N ARG A 302 16.41 4.42 16.90
CA ARG A 302 17.03 3.70 15.77
C ARG A 302 16.33 3.99 14.44
N ASN A 303 15.00 4.05 14.42
CA ASN A 303 14.25 4.37 13.21
C ASN A 303 14.42 5.83 12.77
N ARG A 304 14.47 6.77 13.72
CA ARG A 304 14.77 8.19 13.44
C ARG A 304 16.18 8.38 12.85
N ALA A 305 17.17 7.64 13.36
CA ALA A 305 18.54 7.70 12.83
C ALA A 305 18.64 7.16 11.39
N ARG A 306 17.91 6.08 11.06
CA ARG A 306 17.85 5.55 9.68
C ARG A 306 17.09 6.47 8.73
N GLN A 307 15.96 7.03 9.16
CA GLN A 307 15.17 7.95 8.34
C GLN A 307 15.94 9.24 8.01
N ARG A 308 16.67 9.83 8.97
CA ARG A 308 17.48 11.04 8.72
C ARG A 308 18.53 10.83 7.63
N ARG A 309 19.30 9.73 7.69
CA ARG A 309 20.36 9.44 6.70
C ARG A 309 19.80 9.20 5.29
N TRP A 310 18.63 8.57 5.18
CA TRP A 310 18.01 8.31 3.88
C TRP A 310 17.45 9.59 3.24
N HIS A 311 16.95 10.52 4.07
CA HIS A 311 16.32 11.75 3.61
C HIS A 311 17.29 12.90 3.30
N GLU A 312 18.41 13.02 4.03
CA GLU A 312 19.45 14.03 3.74
C GLU A 312 20.04 13.87 2.32
N GLY A 313 20.06 12.65 1.77
CA GLY A 313 20.50 12.38 0.39
C GLY A 313 19.40 12.43 -0.67
N ALA A 314 18.11 12.36 -0.30
CA ALA A 314 17.02 12.26 -1.28
C ALA A 314 16.67 13.62 -1.92
N TRP A 315 16.62 14.69 -1.12
CA TRP A 315 16.31 16.04 -1.60
C TRP A 315 17.42 16.60 -2.49
N ARG A 316 18.69 16.39 -2.12
CA ARG A 316 19.85 16.75 -2.95
C ARG A 316 19.82 16.04 -4.31
N ARG A 317 19.50 14.74 -4.36
CA ARG A 317 19.36 14.00 -5.63
C ARG A 317 18.18 14.50 -6.48
N GLY A 318 17.07 14.87 -5.85
CA GLY A 318 15.93 15.47 -6.55
C GLY A 318 16.26 16.82 -7.19
N ILE A 319 16.93 17.71 -6.45
CA ILE A 319 17.36 19.02 -6.96
C ILE A 319 18.37 18.89 -8.10
N ILE A 320 19.36 18.01 -7.95
CA ILE A 320 20.35 17.77 -9.01
C ILE A 320 19.67 17.27 -10.28
N GLY A 321 18.68 16.38 -10.16
CA GLY A 321 17.90 15.91 -11.33
C GLY A 321 17.10 17.02 -12.01
N VAL A 322 16.43 17.89 -11.24
CA VAL A 322 15.68 19.02 -11.80
C VAL A 322 16.59 20.04 -12.45
N LEU A 323 17.72 20.40 -11.81
CA LEU A 323 18.70 21.33 -12.38
C LEU A 323 19.33 20.78 -13.66
N GLY A 324 19.60 19.47 -13.73
CA GLY A 324 20.11 18.83 -14.94
C GLY A 324 19.13 18.94 -16.11
N VAL A 325 17.84 18.71 -15.87
CA VAL A 325 16.80 18.84 -16.91
C VAL A 325 16.61 20.30 -17.34
N VAL A 326 16.60 21.26 -16.40
CA VAL A 326 16.44 22.69 -16.72
C VAL A 326 17.64 23.23 -17.49
N ALA A 327 18.87 22.91 -17.05
CA ALA A 327 20.09 23.31 -17.76
C ALA A 327 20.12 22.74 -19.18
N TYR A 328 19.65 21.51 -19.37
CA TYR A 328 19.57 20.89 -20.68
C TYR A 328 18.55 21.56 -21.61
N VAL A 329 17.34 21.88 -21.11
CA VAL A 329 16.33 22.61 -21.89
C VAL A 329 16.82 23.99 -22.29
N LEU A 330 17.55 24.69 -21.41
CA LEU A 330 18.13 25.99 -21.71
C LEU A 330 19.25 25.89 -22.76
N VAL A 331 20.14 24.90 -22.65
CA VAL A 331 21.22 24.70 -23.63
C VAL A 331 20.66 24.32 -25.01
N MET A 332 19.67 23.44 -25.08
CA MET A 332 19.04 23.08 -26.36
C MET A 332 18.26 24.25 -26.96
N GLY A 333 17.48 24.99 -26.16
CA GLY A 333 16.78 26.17 -26.67
C GLY A 333 17.73 27.28 -27.15
N TRP A 334 18.93 27.38 -26.57
CA TRP A 334 19.95 28.31 -27.05
C TRP A 334 20.61 27.83 -28.36
N LEU A 335 20.92 26.52 -28.47
CA LEU A 335 21.48 25.93 -29.70
C LEU A 335 20.50 25.99 -30.89
N ASP A 336 19.20 25.91 -30.61
CA ASP A 336 18.14 25.98 -31.62
C ASP A 336 17.73 27.43 -31.97
N GLY A 337 18.41 28.44 -31.41
CA GLY A 337 18.12 29.87 -31.69
C GLY A 337 16.78 30.35 -31.14
N LEU A 338 16.21 29.65 -30.15
CA LEU A 338 14.92 29.97 -29.53
C LEU A 338 15.01 31.12 -28.52
N PHE A 339 16.23 31.46 -28.10
CA PHE A 339 16.56 32.53 -27.16
C PHE A 339 17.64 33.44 -27.75
N ASP A 340 17.30 34.14 -28.84
CA ASP A 340 18.00 35.36 -29.27
C ASP A 340 17.38 36.60 -28.61
#